data_AF-A0A948UEW1-F1
#
_entry.id   AF-A0A948UEW1-F1
#
_cell.length_a   1.000
_cell.length_b   1.000
_cell.length_c   1.000
_cell.angle_alpha   90.00
_cell.angle_beta   90.00
_cell.angle_gamma   90.00
#
_symmetry.space_group_name_H-M   'P 1'
#
loop_
_entity.id
_entity.type
_entity.pdbx_description
1 polymer ?
#
loop_
_entity_poly.entity_id
_entity_poly.type
_entity_poly.pdbx_seq_one_letter_code
_entity_poly.pdbx_strand_id
1 'polypeptide(L)'
;MTTLKLNYDVFTLDNRQLFQAGAIVSSSIVEELISTHKSHSDKTSSLLKHGSIKDNILLFFSQPPYDTIFSDEKRTAGLLDLMEQVNVPYPILETMDYFKINDFYTYRHFLMVYALSTLLAQDLMGNHNDMLKEVLAGPTHDLGKICVPLHIL
;
A
#
# COMPACT_ATOMS: atom_id res chain seq x y z
N MET A 1 5.08 -26.75 -13.42
CA MET A 1 5.32 -25.51 -12.65
C MET A 1 6.14 -24.59 -13.52
N THR A 2 5.69 -23.36 -13.74
CA THR A 2 6.38 -22.38 -14.58
C THR A 2 7.60 -21.86 -13.83
N THR A 3 8.79 -22.05 -14.38
CA THR A 3 10.03 -21.52 -13.79
C THR A 3 10.09 -20.01 -14.02
N LEU A 4 10.02 -19.21 -12.95
CA LEU A 4 10.13 -17.75 -13.06
C LEU A 4 11.61 -17.38 -13.17
N LYS A 5 12.03 -16.89 -14.35
CA LYS A 5 13.40 -16.41 -14.59
C LYS A 5 13.37 -14.89 -14.72
N LEU A 6 14.23 -14.20 -13.97
CA LEU A 6 14.29 -12.74 -14.00
C LEU A 6 15.01 -12.26 -15.26
N ASN A 7 14.46 -11.23 -15.91
CA ASN A 7 15.09 -10.58 -17.06
C ASN A 7 16.02 -9.42 -16.67
N TYR A 8 15.87 -8.93 -15.44
CA TYR A 8 16.58 -7.75 -14.93
C TYR A 8 17.09 -8.02 -13.53
N ASP A 9 18.11 -7.27 -13.13
CA ASP A 9 18.56 -7.22 -11.75
C ASP A 9 17.44 -6.65 -10.86
N VAL A 10 17.35 -7.13 -9.61
CA VAL A 10 16.40 -6.65 -8.61
C VAL A 10 17.18 -6.08 -7.45
N PHE A 11 16.81 -4.89 -7.01
CA PHE A 11 17.47 -4.17 -5.93
C PHE A 11 16.47 -3.85 -4.82
N THR A 12 16.99 -3.70 -3.60
CA THR A 12 16.28 -3.04 -2.50
C THR A 12 16.14 -1.54 -2.77
N LEU A 13 15.30 -0.85 -1.99
CA LEU A 13 15.13 0.61 -2.08
C LEU A 13 16.42 1.38 -1.74
N ASP A 14 17.33 0.81 -0.94
CA ASP A 14 18.66 1.35 -0.66
C ASP A 14 19.75 0.84 -1.62
N ASN A 15 19.33 0.37 -2.81
CA ASN A 15 20.17 -0.02 -3.93
C ASN A 15 21.12 -1.22 -3.67
N ARG A 16 20.76 -2.12 -2.74
CA ARG A 16 21.45 -3.41 -2.57
C ARG A 16 20.86 -4.43 -3.52
N GLN A 17 21.69 -5.16 -4.23
CA GLN A 17 21.22 -6.17 -5.17
C GLN A 17 20.63 -7.38 -4.42
N LEU A 18 19.37 -7.69 -4.69
CA LEU A 18 18.66 -8.88 -4.21
C LEU A 18 18.81 -10.05 -5.19
N PHE A 19 18.68 -9.76 -6.49
CA PHE A 19 18.80 -10.74 -7.55
C PHE A 19 19.57 -10.20 -8.74
N GLN A 20 20.27 -11.10 -9.43
CA GLN A 20 20.84 -10.83 -10.74
C GLN A 20 19.88 -11.25 -11.85
N ALA A 21 19.92 -10.54 -12.97
CA ALA A 21 19.30 -10.95 -14.22
C ALA A 21 19.68 -12.39 -14.57
N GLY A 22 18.69 -13.19 -14.94
CA GLY A 22 18.82 -14.61 -15.21
C GLY A 22 18.65 -15.53 -14.00
N ALA A 23 18.55 -14.98 -12.78
CA ALA A 23 18.23 -15.78 -11.60
C ALA A 23 16.85 -16.45 -11.73
N ILE A 24 16.75 -17.68 -11.23
CA ILE A 24 15.49 -18.42 -11.12
C ILE A 24 14.91 -18.12 -9.75
N VAL A 25 13.68 -17.62 -9.71
CA VAL A 25 12.96 -17.35 -8.46
C VAL A 25 12.15 -18.59 -8.10
N SER A 26 12.54 -19.25 -7.02
CA SER A 26 11.79 -20.32 -6.37
C SER A 26 11.36 -19.89 -4.97
N SER A 27 10.34 -20.55 -4.40
CA SER A 27 9.93 -20.31 -3.02
C SER A 27 11.08 -20.45 -2.03
N SER A 28 11.95 -21.45 -2.23
CA SER A 28 13.11 -21.69 -1.36
C SER A 28 14.11 -20.52 -1.36
N ILE A 29 14.36 -19.92 -2.52
CA ILE A 29 15.28 -18.78 -2.64
C ILE A 29 14.67 -17.53 -1.97
N VAL A 30 13.36 -17.33 -2.11
CA VAL A 30 12.65 -16.23 -1.43
C VAL A 30 12.69 -16.41 0.08
N GLU A 31 12.44 -17.62 0.58
CA GLU A 31 12.52 -17.95 2.01
C GLU A 31 13.94 -17.73 2.58
N GLU A 32 14.98 -18.12 1.83
CA GLU A 32 16.38 -17.87 2.19
C GLU A 32 16.67 -16.37 2.29
N LEU A 33 16.22 -15.57 1.31
CA LEU A 33 16.37 -14.12 1.32
C LEU A 33 15.67 -13.47 2.52
N ILE A 34 14.43 -13.88 2.82
CA ILE A 34 13.70 -13.42 4.00
C ILE A 34 14.47 -13.76 5.28
N SER A 35 15.02 -14.97 5.38
CA SER A 35 15.73 -15.42 6.58
C SER A 35 17.05 -14.67 6.81
N THR A 36 17.79 -14.36 5.74
CA THR A 36 19.10 -13.70 5.78
C THR A 36 18.99 -12.19 6.04
N HIS A 37 17.85 -11.58 5.72
CA HIS A 37 17.65 -10.13 5.82
C HIS A 37 16.70 -9.72 6.96
N LYS A 38 16.36 -10.64 7.88
CA LYS A 38 15.50 -10.38 9.06
C LYS A 38 16.00 -9.27 10.00
N SER A 39 17.26 -8.83 9.90
CA SER A 39 17.85 -7.88 10.85
C SER A 39 17.54 -6.40 10.57
N HIS A 40 17.05 -6.06 9.36
CA HIS A 40 16.57 -4.72 9.07
C HIS A 40 15.05 -4.67 9.29
N SER A 41 14.64 -4.50 10.55
CA SER A 41 13.29 -4.06 10.87
C SER A 41 13.16 -2.62 10.39
N ASP A 42 12.67 -2.43 9.17
CA ASP A 42 12.26 -1.12 8.72
C ASP A 42 11.26 -0.58 9.73
N LYS A 43 11.47 0.66 10.18
CA LYS A 43 10.47 1.33 11.02
C LYS A 43 9.14 1.25 10.26
N THR A 44 8.09 0.84 10.96
CA THR A 44 6.74 0.84 10.43
C THR A 44 5.91 1.86 11.17
N SER A 45 4.90 2.41 10.50
CA SER A 45 3.91 3.28 11.12
C SER A 45 2.56 3.10 10.45
N SER A 46 1.50 3.44 11.18
CA SER A 46 0.16 3.47 10.64
C SER A 46 0.06 4.53 9.56
N LEU A 47 -0.51 4.16 8.40
CA LEU A 47 -0.69 5.08 7.29
C LEU A 47 -1.56 6.28 7.66
N LEU A 48 -2.58 6.08 8.49
CA LEU A 48 -3.46 7.18 8.93
C LEU A 48 -2.79 8.12 9.94
N LYS A 49 -1.72 7.67 10.61
CA LYS A 49 -0.94 8.51 11.54
C LYS A 49 0.16 9.30 10.84
N HIS A 50 0.36 9.09 9.54
CA HIS A 50 1.41 9.75 8.78
C HIS A 50 0.93 11.08 8.20
N GLY A 51 1.56 12.18 8.65
CA GLY A 51 1.31 13.52 8.14
C GLY A 51 -0.17 13.91 8.16
N SER A 52 -0.68 14.36 7.01
CA SER A 52 -2.07 14.81 6.83
C SER A 52 -2.97 13.76 6.17
N ILE A 53 -2.57 12.47 6.15
CA ILE A 53 -3.28 11.44 5.39
C ILE A 53 -4.72 11.27 5.89
N LYS A 54 -4.93 11.14 7.22
CA LYS A 54 -6.27 10.99 7.79
C LYS A 54 -7.17 12.19 7.48
N ASP A 55 -6.64 13.41 7.63
CA ASP A 55 -7.38 14.64 7.32
C ASP A 55 -7.75 14.71 5.84
N ASN A 56 -6.84 14.31 4.95
CA ASN A 56 -7.10 14.28 3.52
C ASN A 56 -8.17 13.24 3.15
N ILE A 57 -8.15 12.04 3.77
CA ILE A 57 -9.19 11.03 3.59
C ILE A 57 -10.55 11.59 4.00
N LEU A 58 -10.65 12.19 5.19
CA LEU A 58 -11.90 12.77 5.69
C LEU A 58 -12.40 13.89 4.77
N LEU A 59 -11.49 14.73 4.29
CA LEU A 59 -11.82 15.75 3.29
C LEU A 59 -12.37 15.11 2.01
N PHE A 60 -11.75 14.07 1.49
CA PHE A 60 -12.22 13.40 0.27
C PHE A 60 -13.55 12.67 0.46
N PHE A 61 -13.81 12.11 1.65
CA PHE A 61 -15.10 11.53 1.99
C PHE A 61 -16.21 12.56 1.95
N SER A 62 -15.93 13.83 2.27
CA SER A 62 -16.92 14.91 2.21
C SER A 62 -17.18 15.46 0.80
N GLN A 63 -16.48 14.96 -0.22
CA GLN A 63 -16.57 15.44 -1.60
C GLN A 63 -17.31 14.44 -2.50
N PRO A 64 -18.10 14.91 -3.49
CA PRO A 64 -18.69 14.03 -4.50
C PRO A 64 -17.61 13.26 -5.30
N PRO A 65 -17.87 11.99 -5.69
CA PRO A 65 -19.08 11.20 -5.43
C PRO A 65 -19.03 10.42 -4.10
N TYR A 66 -18.05 10.69 -3.24
CA TYR A 66 -17.77 9.90 -2.04
C TYR A 66 -18.63 10.31 -0.85
N ASP A 67 -19.11 11.55 -0.81
CA ASP A 67 -20.05 12.08 0.18
C ASP A 67 -21.26 11.19 0.39
N THR A 68 -21.80 10.61 -0.69
CA THR A 68 -22.92 9.68 -0.61
C THR A 68 -22.51 8.33 -0.02
N ILE A 69 -21.33 7.82 -0.41
CA ILE A 69 -20.82 6.50 0.00
C ILE A 69 -20.45 6.48 1.49
N PHE A 70 -19.82 7.56 1.98
CA PHE A 70 -19.34 7.69 3.37
C PHE A 70 -20.27 8.57 4.22
N SER A 71 -21.55 8.65 3.87
CA SER A 71 -22.55 9.44 4.61
C SER A 71 -22.93 8.85 5.97
N ASP A 72 -22.76 7.54 6.17
CA ASP A 72 -22.97 6.89 7.47
C ASP A 72 -21.73 7.09 8.36
N GLU A 73 -21.83 7.99 9.33
CA GLU A 73 -20.75 8.33 10.25
C GLU A 73 -20.27 7.12 11.08
N LYS A 74 -21.19 6.25 11.52
CA LYS A 74 -20.85 5.10 12.35
C LYS A 74 -20.07 4.07 11.54
N ARG A 75 -20.50 3.83 10.30
CA ARG A 75 -19.80 2.96 9.37
C ARG A 75 -18.43 3.52 9.01
N THR A 76 -18.35 4.82 8.77
CA THR A 76 -17.11 5.54 8.45
C THR A 76 -16.11 5.49 9.61
N ALA A 77 -16.57 5.62 10.86
CA ALA A 77 -15.71 5.46 12.03
C ALA A 77 -15.10 4.04 12.10
N GLY A 78 -15.92 3.00 11.92
CA GLY A 78 -15.44 1.62 11.92
C GLY A 78 -14.49 1.30 10.75
N LEU A 79 -14.70 1.92 9.60
CA LEU A 79 -13.76 1.90 8.47
C LEU A 79 -12.40 2.49 8.85
N LEU A 80 -12.37 3.69 9.43
CA LEU A 80 -11.13 4.35 9.84
C LEU A 80 -10.37 3.55 10.90
N ASP A 81 -11.08 2.94 11.85
CA ASP A 81 -10.47 2.06 12.87
C ASP A 81 -9.80 0.83 12.24
N LEU A 82 -10.39 0.27 11.19
CA LEU A 82 -9.80 -0.84 10.45
C LEU A 82 -8.58 -0.38 9.65
N MET A 83 -8.70 0.75 8.97
CA MET A 83 -7.60 1.30 8.17
C MET A 83 -6.40 1.70 9.04
N GLU A 84 -6.63 2.18 10.27
CA GLU A 84 -5.58 2.61 11.20
C GLU A 84 -4.70 1.44 11.68
N GLN A 85 -5.21 0.21 11.64
CA GLN A 85 -4.47 -1.00 12.03
C GLN A 85 -3.39 -1.41 11.02
N VAL A 86 -3.43 -0.86 9.80
CA VAL A 86 -2.42 -1.12 8.78
C VAL A 86 -1.15 -0.32 9.04
N ASN A 87 -0.09 -1.04 9.39
CA ASN A 87 1.26 -0.50 9.48
C ASN A 87 2.02 -0.81 8.21
N VAL A 88 2.67 0.21 7.65
CA VAL A 88 3.52 0.08 6.46
C VAL A 88 4.95 0.56 6.78
N PRO A 89 5.97 0.04 6.08
CA PRO A 89 7.33 0.57 6.16
C PRO A 89 7.41 2.04 5.77
N TYR A 90 8.31 2.79 6.41
CA TYR A 90 8.52 4.23 6.11
C TYR A 90 8.71 4.56 4.62
N PRO A 91 9.45 3.76 3.81
CA PRO A 91 9.59 4.08 2.38
C PRO A 91 8.26 4.11 1.60
N ILE A 92 7.25 3.35 2.06
CA ILE A 92 5.89 3.42 1.50
C ILE A 92 5.25 4.76 1.84
N LEU A 93 5.43 5.25 3.07
CA LEU A 93 4.94 6.56 3.50
C LEU A 93 5.62 7.71 2.74
N GLU A 94 6.94 7.62 2.54
CA GLU A 94 7.70 8.59 1.74
C GLU A 94 7.23 8.62 0.28
N THR A 95 6.86 7.46 -0.26
CA THR A 95 6.26 7.38 -1.61
C THR A 95 4.93 8.14 -1.66
N MET A 96 4.10 8.06 -0.62
CA MET A 96 2.85 8.83 -0.54
C MET A 96 3.13 10.34 -0.48
N ASP A 97 4.14 10.78 0.27
CA ASP A 97 4.56 12.18 0.32
C ASP A 97 5.08 12.67 -1.03
N TYR A 98 5.85 11.84 -1.74
CA TYR A 98 6.31 12.14 -3.10
C TYR A 98 5.14 12.39 -4.04
N PHE A 99 4.15 11.48 -4.09
CA PHE A 99 2.99 11.67 -4.95
C PHE A 99 2.13 12.85 -4.52
N LYS A 100 1.96 13.08 -3.22
CA LYS A 100 1.23 14.26 -2.72
C LYS A 100 1.76 15.57 -3.31
N ILE A 101 3.08 15.66 -3.54
CA ILE A 101 3.74 16.85 -4.09
C ILE A 101 3.78 16.83 -5.62
N ASN A 102 4.10 15.68 -6.22
CA ASN A 102 4.47 15.60 -7.65
C ASN A 102 3.32 15.14 -8.57
N ASP A 103 2.38 14.36 -8.04
CA ASP A 103 1.17 13.93 -8.75
C ASP A 103 0.04 13.65 -7.75
N PHE A 104 -0.70 14.72 -7.46
CA PHE A 104 -1.78 14.69 -6.47
C PHE A 104 -2.93 13.76 -6.88
N TYR A 105 -3.10 13.49 -8.19
CA TYR A 105 -4.12 12.57 -8.66
C TYR A 105 -3.81 11.14 -8.18
N THR A 106 -2.58 10.66 -8.40
CA THR A 106 -2.16 9.34 -7.90
C THR A 106 -2.21 9.27 -6.38
N TYR A 107 -1.81 10.33 -5.67
CA TYR A 107 -1.95 10.40 -4.21
C TYR A 107 -3.40 10.23 -3.75
N ARG A 108 -4.34 11.00 -4.31
CA ARG A 108 -5.77 10.89 -3.99
C ARG A 108 -6.31 9.51 -4.35
N HIS A 109 -5.90 8.97 -5.50
CA HIS A 109 -6.29 7.63 -5.96
C HIS A 109 -5.89 6.55 -4.95
N PHE A 110 -4.66 6.58 -4.42
CA PHE A 110 -4.23 5.64 -3.39
C PHE A 110 -5.15 5.65 -2.17
N LEU A 111 -5.44 6.84 -1.64
CA LEU A 111 -6.25 6.98 -0.43
C LEU A 111 -7.69 6.54 -0.66
N MET A 112 -8.27 6.88 -1.82
CA MET A 112 -9.66 6.53 -2.12
C MET A 112 -9.83 5.05 -2.45
N VAL A 113 -8.93 4.45 -3.23
CA VAL A 113 -8.96 3.00 -3.47
C VAL A 113 -8.79 2.25 -2.17
N TYR A 114 -7.88 2.69 -1.30
CA TYR A 114 -7.70 2.08 0.01
C TYR A 114 -8.98 2.11 0.86
N ALA A 115 -9.63 3.27 0.96
CA ALA A 115 -10.88 3.41 1.70
C ALA A 115 -12.01 2.55 1.12
N LEU A 116 -12.18 2.59 -0.20
CA LEU A 116 -13.26 1.85 -0.89
C LEU A 116 -13.05 0.34 -0.85
N SER A 117 -11.82 -0.14 -1.05
CA SER A 117 -11.53 -1.58 -0.96
C SER A 117 -11.72 -2.10 0.47
N THR A 118 -11.35 -1.29 1.47
CA THR A 118 -11.59 -1.61 2.89
C THR A 118 -13.08 -1.65 3.20
N LEU A 119 -13.85 -0.68 2.69
CA LEU A 119 -15.31 -0.66 2.85
C LEU A 119 -15.97 -1.91 2.22
N LEU A 120 -15.52 -2.30 1.02
CA LEU A 120 -16.00 -3.52 0.36
C LEU A 120 -15.61 -4.77 1.14
N ALA A 121 -14.40 -4.83 1.70
CA ALA A 121 -13.97 -5.95 2.53
C ALA A 121 -14.85 -6.09 3.78
N GLN A 122 -15.22 -4.97 4.42
CA GLN A 122 -16.15 -4.99 5.56
C GLN A 122 -17.53 -5.57 5.21
N ASP A 123 -18.02 -5.34 4.00
CA ASP A 123 -19.34 -5.83 3.56
C ASP A 123 -19.30 -7.29 3.10
N LEU A 124 -18.20 -7.71 2.48
CA LEU A 124 -18.13 -8.99 1.77
C LEU A 124 -17.42 -10.09 2.56
N MET A 125 -16.58 -9.75 3.53
CA MET A 125 -15.74 -10.71 4.23
C MET A 125 -16.29 -11.02 5.63
N GLY A 126 -16.63 -12.28 5.86
CA GLY A 126 -17.07 -12.75 7.18
C GLY A 126 -15.94 -13.00 8.18
N ASN A 127 -14.68 -12.98 7.75
CA ASN A 127 -13.51 -13.26 8.59
C ASN A 127 -12.61 -12.03 8.72
N HIS A 128 -12.39 -11.60 9.96
CA HIS A 128 -11.54 -10.46 10.30
C HIS A 128 -10.07 -10.62 9.83
N ASN A 129 -9.50 -11.82 9.92
CA ASN A 129 -8.10 -12.03 9.53
C ASN A 129 -7.88 -11.95 8.02
N ASP A 130 -8.84 -12.41 7.23
CA ASP A 130 -8.76 -12.30 5.78
C ASP A 130 -9.00 -10.86 5.34
N MET A 131 -9.93 -10.16 6.00
CA MET A 131 -10.15 -8.73 5.81
C MET A 131 -8.87 -7.91 6.07
N LEU A 132 -8.16 -8.15 7.18
CA LEU A 132 -6.90 -7.44 7.45
C LEU A 132 -5.85 -7.62 6.33
N LYS A 133 -5.78 -8.80 5.71
CA LYS A 133 -4.86 -9.05 4.59
C LYS A 133 -5.24 -8.23 3.34
N GLU A 134 -6.53 -8.14 3.03
CA GLU A 134 -7.00 -7.34 1.89
C GLU A 134 -6.77 -5.84 2.11
N VAL A 135 -7.01 -5.37 3.33
CA VAL A 135 -6.81 -3.97 3.73
C VAL A 135 -5.33 -3.58 3.61
N LEU A 136 -4.39 -4.48 3.91
CA LEU A 136 -2.95 -4.26 3.73
C LEU A 136 -2.53 -4.06 2.27
N ALA A 137 -3.22 -4.69 1.31
CA ALA A 137 -2.89 -4.57 -0.11
C ALA A 137 -3.37 -3.22 -0.70
N GLY A 138 -4.43 -2.65 -0.16
CA GLY A 138 -5.04 -1.40 -0.62
C GLY A 138 -4.06 -0.23 -0.81
N PRO A 139 -3.32 0.21 0.22
CA PRO A 139 -2.45 1.39 0.10
C PRO A 139 -1.19 1.16 -0.74
N THR A 140 -0.88 -0.11 -1.08
CA THR A 140 0.37 -0.48 -1.76
C THR A 140 0.19 -0.90 -3.22
N HIS A 141 -1.06 -1.08 -3.67
CA HIS A 141 -1.39 -1.70 -4.96
C HIS A 141 -0.70 -1.08 -6.18
N ASP A 142 -0.56 0.26 -6.19
CA ASP A 142 -0.06 1.04 -7.33
C ASP A 142 1.33 1.66 -7.03
N LEU A 143 2.05 1.22 -5.99
CA LEU A 143 3.37 1.76 -5.62
C LEU A 143 4.38 1.71 -6.77
N GLY A 144 4.24 0.76 -7.69
CA GLY A 144 5.07 0.65 -8.90
C GLY A 144 5.05 1.89 -9.79
N LYS A 145 4.06 2.79 -9.64
CA LYS A 145 4.03 4.10 -10.32
C LYS A 145 5.25 4.96 -9.99
N ILE A 146 5.95 4.73 -8.87
CA ILE A 146 7.17 5.48 -8.54
C ILE A 146 8.27 5.29 -9.60
N CYS A 147 8.22 4.19 -10.35
CA CYS A 147 9.14 3.89 -11.45
C CYS A 147 8.68 4.44 -12.80
N VAL A 148 7.53 5.12 -12.85
CA VAL A 148 6.93 5.66 -14.08
C VAL A 148 7.23 7.17 -14.15
N PRO A 149 7.70 7.69 -15.30
CA PRO A 149 7.93 9.13 -15.46
C PRO A 149 6.68 9.98 -15.19
N LEU A 150 6.83 11.06 -14.40
CA LEU A 150 5.70 11.93 -14.00
C LEU A 150 4.87 12.48 -15.17
N HIS A 151 5.49 12.73 -16.34
CA HIS A 151 4.78 13.31 -17.50
C HIS A 151 3.83 12.34 -18.21
N ILE A 152 3.82 11.06 -17.82
CA ILE A 152 2.87 10.05 -18.32
C ILE A 152 1.97 9.47 -17.21
N LEU A 153 2.10 10.01 -15.99
CA LEU A 153 1.21 9.69 -14.86
C LEU A 153 -0.02 10.60 -14.86
#